data_AF-A0A1W9S5F6-F1
#
_entry.id   AF-A0A1W9S5F6-F1
#
_cell.length_a   1.000
_cell.length_b   1.000
_cell.length_c   1.000
_cell.angle_alpha   90.00
_cell.angle_beta   90.00
_cell.angle_gamma   90.00
#
_symmetry.space_group_name_H-M   'P 1'
#
loop_
_entity.id
_entity.type
_entity.pdbx_description
1 polymer ?
#
loop_
_entity_poly.entity_id
_entity_poly.type
_entity_poly.pdbx_seq_one_letter_code
_entity_poly.pdbx_strand_id
1 'polypeptide(L)'
;MMMLKRISGELPMIVVMVLFIVVLPFASVFSQDDGYSGEPIWIYDSDLYVSHVEIADLNQDGTDDVIAGEYSSDYYGEPSIVFALNGETGDTLWTYQLQDGVRSMTIGDLNNDGIMDVIAGASYHSTNTPDGRVHAINGETGIALWTYYIGATIDGVTIADLNGDDYVDVAAASFDD
;
A
#
# COMPACT_ATOMS: atom_id res chain seq x y z
N MET A 1 0.43 -25.71 15.06
CA MET A 1 -0.33 -24.80 15.94
C MET A 1 0.39 -23.46 15.91
N MET A 2 0.10 -22.66 14.89
CA MET A 2 0.74 -21.35 14.71
C MET A 2 0.04 -20.39 15.66
N MET A 3 0.82 -19.69 16.48
CA MET A 3 0.30 -18.82 17.53
C MET A 3 -0.07 -17.48 16.92
N LEU A 4 -1.37 -17.16 16.82
CA LEU A 4 -1.80 -15.78 16.53
C LEU A 4 -1.33 -14.88 17.68
N LYS A 5 -0.49 -13.89 17.37
CA LYS A 5 -0.09 -12.86 18.33
C LYS A 5 -1.15 -11.76 18.32
N ARG A 6 -2.17 -11.95 19.15
CA ARG A 6 -3.19 -10.93 19.41
C ARG A 6 -2.65 -9.92 20.44
N ILE A 7 -2.48 -8.67 20.06
CA ILE A 7 -2.23 -7.57 21.01
C ILE A 7 -3.49 -6.71 21.03
N SER A 8 -4.23 -6.72 22.14
CA SER A 8 -5.58 -6.14 22.23
C SER A 8 -5.61 -4.74 22.83
N GLY A 9 -6.44 -3.83 22.27
CA GLY A 9 -6.92 -2.64 22.98
C GLY A 9 -7.74 -1.61 22.18
N GLU A 10 -9.02 -1.91 21.88
CA GLU A 10 -10.16 -1.00 21.61
C GLU A 10 -10.10 0.14 20.55
N LEU A 11 -10.79 -0.08 19.41
CA LEU A 11 -11.71 0.76 18.60
C LEU A 11 -11.86 0.05 17.21
N PRO A 12 -12.77 0.40 16.26
CA PRO A 12 -13.05 -0.50 15.12
C PRO A 12 -11.82 -0.63 14.20
N MET A 13 -11.03 -1.68 14.44
CA MET A 13 -9.84 -2.07 13.69
C MET A 13 -10.22 -2.42 12.26
N ILE A 14 -9.66 -1.71 11.28
CA ILE A 14 -9.65 -2.16 9.89
C ILE A 14 -8.39 -3.02 9.70
N VAL A 15 -8.59 -4.19 9.10
CA VAL A 15 -7.65 -5.30 9.06
C VAL A 15 -7.07 -5.40 7.66
N VAL A 16 -5.74 -5.36 7.50
CA VAL A 16 -5.11 -5.93 6.29
C VAL A 16 -5.14 -7.44 6.46
N MET A 17 -5.99 -8.10 5.67
CA MET A 17 -6.21 -9.54 5.73
C MET A 17 -5.72 -10.19 4.42
N VAL A 18 -4.65 -10.99 4.52
CA VAL A 18 -4.23 -11.86 3.42
C VAL A 18 -4.88 -13.23 3.60
N LEU A 19 -5.74 -13.60 2.65
CA LEU A 19 -6.49 -14.86 2.65
C LEU A 19 -5.78 -15.91 1.80
N PHE A 20 -5.57 -17.11 2.34
CA PHE A 20 -5.19 -18.27 1.54
C PHE A 20 -6.44 -18.86 0.87
N ILE A 21 -6.49 -18.90 -0.47
CA ILE A 21 -7.56 -19.58 -1.21
C ILE A 21 -7.05 -20.95 -1.65
N VAL A 22 -7.54 -22.01 -1.00
CA VAL A 22 -7.28 -23.39 -1.48
C VAL A 22 -8.19 -23.66 -2.67
N VAL A 23 -7.62 -23.84 -3.87
CA VAL A 23 -8.35 -24.41 -5.02
C VAL A 23 -8.02 -25.90 -5.10
N LEU A 24 -8.86 -26.75 -4.51
CA LEU A 24 -8.73 -28.21 -4.66
C LEU A 24 -9.35 -28.66 -6.00
N PRO A 25 -8.60 -29.37 -6.87
CA PRO A 25 -9.20 -29.99 -8.05
C PRO A 25 -9.92 -31.29 -7.63
N PHE A 26 -11.25 -31.22 -7.66
CA PHE A 26 -12.27 -32.29 -7.60
C PHE A 26 -12.66 -32.89 -6.24
N ALA A 27 -13.99 -32.97 -6.07
CA ALA A 27 -14.74 -33.33 -4.86
C ALA A 27 -15.31 -34.76 -4.88
N SER A 28 -15.57 -35.33 -3.68
CA SER A 28 -16.74 -36.15 -3.30
C SER A 28 -16.53 -36.56 -1.82
N VAL A 29 -17.44 -36.49 -0.85
CA VAL A 29 -18.87 -36.83 -0.75
C VAL A 29 -19.45 -36.13 0.52
N PHE A 30 -20.66 -35.55 0.41
CA PHE A 30 -21.55 -35.04 1.49
C PHE A 30 -21.01 -34.05 2.55
N SER A 31 -20.91 -32.77 2.20
CA SER A 31 -21.59 -31.67 2.92
C SER A 31 -21.70 -30.48 1.96
N GLN A 32 -22.77 -29.70 2.10
CA GLN A 32 -23.00 -28.49 1.35
C GLN A 32 -22.10 -27.39 1.95
N ASP A 33 -20.81 -27.46 1.65
CA ASP A 33 -19.84 -26.38 1.85
C ASP A 33 -19.15 -26.18 0.52
N ASP A 34 -19.19 -24.95 0.01
CA ASP A 34 -18.76 -24.56 -1.33
C ASP A 34 -17.23 -24.68 -1.55
N GLY A 35 -16.50 -25.31 -0.62
CA GLY A 35 -15.07 -25.59 -0.72
C GLY A 35 -14.16 -24.38 -0.46
N TYR A 36 -14.72 -23.21 -0.15
CA TYR A 36 -13.97 -22.01 0.18
C TYR A 36 -13.96 -21.81 1.70
N SER A 37 -12.85 -22.16 2.35
CA SER A 37 -12.51 -21.68 3.69
C SER A 37 -11.27 -20.81 3.58
N GLY A 38 -11.42 -19.50 3.80
CA GLY A 38 -10.30 -18.56 3.86
C GLY A 38 -9.90 -18.34 5.30
N GLU A 39 -8.83 -19.01 5.75
CA GLU A 39 -8.17 -18.65 7.00
C GLU A 39 -7.07 -17.62 6.70
N PRO A 40 -6.91 -16.58 7.54
CA PRO A 40 -5.84 -15.61 7.35
C PRO A 40 -4.48 -16.27 7.57
N ILE A 41 -3.51 -15.97 6.70
CA ILE A 41 -2.10 -16.39 6.90
C ILE A 41 -1.54 -15.62 8.11
N TRP A 42 -1.74 -14.31 8.10
CA TRP A 42 -1.45 -13.38 9.19
C TRP A 42 -2.45 -12.23 9.16
N ILE A 43 -2.44 -11.45 10.24
CA ILE A 43 -3.23 -10.23 10.41
C ILE A 43 -2.27 -9.13 10.86
N TYR A 44 -2.32 -7.99 10.17
CA TYR A 44 -1.66 -6.78 10.61
C TYR A 44 -2.71 -5.80 11.13
N ASP A 45 -2.60 -5.48 12.42
CA ASP A 45 -3.50 -4.56 13.11
C ASP A 45 -2.97 -3.13 12.93
N SER A 46 -3.69 -2.34 12.14
CA SER A 46 -3.43 -0.91 11.97
C SER A 46 -4.36 -0.06 12.84
N ASP A 47 -3.80 1.01 13.41
CA ASP A 47 -4.55 2.03 14.13
C ASP A 47 -5.11 3.12 13.18
N LEU A 48 -4.79 3.05 11.88
CA LEU A 48 -5.14 4.04 10.85
C LEU A 48 -6.03 3.42 9.75
N TYR A 49 -6.63 4.28 8.93
CA TYR A 49 -7.42 3.82 7.79
C TYR A 49 -6.51 3.41 6.66
N VAL A 50 -6.52 2.13 6.31
CA VAL A 50 -5.88 1.63 5.10
C VAL A 50 -6.77 1.96 3.90
N SER A 51 -6.26 2.77 2.99
CA SER A 51 -6.99 3.26 1.82
C SER A 51 -6.53 2.63 0.51
N HIS A 52 -5.28 2.18 0.46
CA HIS A 52 -4.64 1.60 -0.72
C HIS A 52 -3.84 0.38 -0.31
N VAL A 53 -3.87 -0.66 -1.15
CA VAL A 53 -3.08 -1.89 -0.98
C VAL A 53 -2.57 -2.32 -2.35
N GLU A 54 -1.28 -2.61 -2.43
CA GLU A 54 -0.58 -3.12 -3.62
C GLU A 54 0.25 -4.35 -3.23
N ILE A 55 0.68 -5.13 -4.22
CA ILE A 55 1.47 -6.35 -4.01
C ILE A 55 2.67 -6.43 -4.95
N ALA A 56 3.82 -6.83 -4.43
CA ALA A 56 5.04 -7.11 -5.19
C ALA A 56 6.05 -7.87 -4.32
N ASP A 57 6.88 -8.72 -4.90
CA ASP A 57 8.04 -9.31 -4.22
C ASP A 57 9.14 -8.23 -4.01
N LEU A 58 9.17 -7.63 -2.82
CA LEU A 58 10.05 -6.50 -2.49
C LEU A 58 11.42 -6.92 -1.96
N ASN A 59 11.48 -8.13 -1.41
CA ASN A 59 12.67 -8.68 -0.79
C ASN A 59 13.33 -9.80 -1.65
N GLN A 60 12.73 -10.13 -2.80
CA GLN A 60 13.17 -11.12 -3.77
C GLN A 60 13.22 -12.57 -3.23
N ASP A 61 12.34 -12.91 -2.27
CA ASP A 61 12.21 -14.26 -1.72
C ASP A 61 11.29 -15.18 -2.56
N GLY A 62 10.63 -14.63 -3.58
CA GLY A 62 9.70 -15.34 -4.46
C GLY A 62 8.25 -15.34 -3.97
N THR A 63 7.96 -14.66 -2.86
CA THR A 63 6.61 -14.42 -2.33
C THR A 63 6.28 -12.93 -2.46
N ASP A 64 5.11 -12.61 -3.03
CA ASP A 64 4.69 -11.21 -3.08
C ASP A 64 4.44 -10.65 -1.68
N ASP A 65 5.04 -9.50 -1.39
CA ASP A 65 4.87 -8.70 -0.19
C ASP A 65 3.67 -7.75 -0.34
N VAL A 66 3.23 -7.15 0.77
CA VAL A 66 2.09 -6.23 0.81
C VAL A 66 2.58 -4.81 1.04
N ILE A 67 2.15 -3.87 0.20
CA ILE A 67 2.35 -2.43 0.39
C ILE A 67 1.01 -1.82 0.72
N ALA A 68 0.93 -1.00 1.76
CA ALA A 68 -0.30 -0.35 2.16
C ALA A 68 -0.10 1.13 2.50
N GLY A 69 -1.10 1.94 2.14
CA GLY A 69 -1.19 3.35 2.44
C GLY A 69 -2.24 3.61 3.53
N GLU A 70 -1.78 4.11 4.66
CA GLU A 70 -2.58 4.46 5.83
C GLU A 70 -2.73 5.97 5.98
N TYR A 71 -3.91 6.41 6.40
CA TYR A 71 -4.15 7.80 6.78
C TYR A 71 -4.98 7.91 8.07
N SER A 72 -4.75 8.98 8.84
CA SER A 72 -5.57 9.32 10.00
C SER A 72 -6.85 10.05 9.58
N SER A 73 -8.02 9.57 10.01
CA SER A 73 -9.30 10.24 9.73
C SER A 73 -9.59 11.43 10.63
N ASP A 74 -8.86 11.56 11.74
CA ASP A 74 -9.23 12.49 12.81
C ASP A 74 -8.83 13.94 12.47
N TYR A 75 -7.75 14.11 11.71
CA TYR A 75 -7.30 15.41 11.25
C TYR A 75 -6.54 15.28 9.92
N TYR A 76 -6.97 16.06 8.94
CA TYR A 76 -6.50 16.00 7.54
C TYR A 76 -5.04 16.39 7.31
N GLY A 77 -4.32 16.78 8.36
CA GLY A 77 -2.89 17.08 8.34
C GLY A 77 -2.05 16.23 9.28
N GLU A 78 -2.61 15.13 9.78
CA GLU A 78 -1.82 14.14 10.54
C GLU A 78 -1.07 13.22 9.57
N PRO A 79 0.10 12.73 9.99
CA PRO A 79 0.99 11.96 9.15
C PRO A 79 0.29 10.71 8.61
N SER A 80 0.45 10.50 7.31
CA SER A 80 0.11 9.23 6.67
C SER A 80 1.34 8.36 6.58
N ILE A 81 1.12 7.06 6.42
CA ILE A 81 2.20 6.08 6.37
C ILE A 81 2.01 5.25 5.12
N VAL A 82 3.09 5.06 4.35
CA VAL A 82 3.18 3.93 3.43
C VAL A 82 4.10 2.92 4.07
N PHE A 83 3.70 1.66 4.13
CA PHE A 83 4.53 0.61 4.72
C PHE A 83 4.45 -0.65 3.86
N ALA A 84 5.50 -1.47 3.98
CA ALA A 84 5.54 -2.80 3.39
C ALA A 84 5.61 -3.87 4.48
N LEU A 85 4.90 -4.96 4.24
CA LEU A 85 4.88 -6.15 5.09
C LEU A 85 5.31 -7.37 4.27
N ASN A 86 6.11 -8.23 4.88
CA ASN A 86 6.50 -9.48 4.27
C ASN A 86 5.26 -10.36 4.00
N GLY A 87 5.14 -10.88 2.79
CA GLY A 87 3.97 -11.65 2.35
C GLY A 87 3.77 -12.96 3.10
N GLU A 88 4.86 -13.61 3.53
CA GLU A 88 4.83 -14.88 4.25
C GLU A 88 4.55 -14.69 5.74
N THR A 89 5.19 -13.70 6.38
CA THR A 89 5.19 -13.57 7.85
C THR A 89 4.30 -12.44 8.39
N GLY A 90 4.02 -11.42 7.58
CA GLY A 90 3.36 -10.18 8.01
C GLY A 90 4.28 -9.23 8.78
N ASP A 91 5.59 -9.51 8.85
CA ASP A 91 6.57 -8.63 9.49
C ASP A 91 6.80 -7.38 8.64
N THR A 92 6.95 -6.21 9.27
CA THR A 92 7.24 -4.96 8.57
C THR A 92 8.63 -5.01 7.92
N LEU A 93 8.67 -4.82 6.59
CA LEU A 93 9.91 -4.66 5.82
C LEU A 93 10.45 -3.23 5.97
N TRP A 94 9.57 -2.25 5.75
CA TRP A 94 9.91 -0.84 5.89
C TRP A 94 8.67 0.03 6.12
N THR A 95 8.91 1.28 6.49
CA THR A 95 7.87 2.29 6.74
C THR A 95 8.35 3.65 6.26
N TYR A 96 7.51 4.34 5.50
CA TYR A 96 7.72 5.69 4.99
C TYR A 96 6.68 6.63 5.59
N GLN A 97 7.15 7.63 6.34
CA GLN A 97 6.31 8.61 7.02
C GLN A 97 6.07 9.82 6.11
N LEU A 98 4.82 10.14 5.87
CA LEU A 98 4.37 11.33 5.17
C LEU A 98 3.81 12.35 6.16
N GLN A 99 3.84 13.62 5.82
CA GLN A 99 3.20 14.67 6.63
C GLN A 99 1.82 15.04 6.08
N ASP A 100 1.46 14.50 4.92
CA ASP A 100 0.26 14.71 4.13
C ASP A 100 -0.53 13.41 3.96
N GLY A 101 -1.82 13.54 3.60
CA GLY A 101 -2.74 12.41 3.40
C GLY A 101 -2.45 11.65 2.11
N VAL A 102 -2.12 10.35 2.15
CA VAL A 102 -2.02 9.53 0.93
C VAL A 102 -3.42 9.38 0.31
N ARG A 103 -3.57 9.83 -0.93
CA ARG A 103 -4.84 9.84 -1.65
C ARG A 103 -4.91 8.86 -2.80
N SER A 104 -3.78 8.58 -3.43
CA SER A 104 -3.66 7.63 -4.52
C SER A 104 -2.28 7.00 -4.47
N MET A 105 -2.21 5.71 -4.77
CA MET A 105 -0.98 4.94 -4.78
C MET A 105 -0.96 4.04 -6.01
N THR A 106 0.23 3.80 -6.54
CA THR A 106 0.50 2.80 -7.58
C THR A 106 1.95 2.34 -7.47
N ILE A 107 2.31 1.25 -8.15
CA ILE A 107 3.65 0.66 -8.09
C ILE A 107 4.23 0.39 -9.47
N GLY A 108 5.55 0.49 -9.59
CA GLY A 108 6.32 0.18 -10.79
C GLY A 108 7.82 0.29 -10.53
N ASP A 109 8.65 -0.34 -11.34
CA ASP A 109 10.11 -0.25 -11.25
C ASP A 109 10.58 1.12 -11.78
N LEU A 110 10.86 2.07 -10.88
CA LEU A 110 11.17 3.47 -11.23
C LEU A 110 12.67 3.69 -11.45
N ASN A 111 13.50 2.83 -10.87
CA ASN A 111 14.96 2.96 -10.90
C ASN A 111 15.66 1.84 -11.70
N ASN A 112 14.88 0.94 -12.32
CA ASN A 112 15.32 -0.22 -13.10
C ASN A 112 16.19 -1.21 -12.31
N ASP A 113 15.92 -1.37 -11.02
CA ASP A 113 16.60 -2.36 -10.15
C ASP A 113 15.90 -3.73 -10.16
N GLY A 114 14.74 -3.85 -10.79
CA GLY A 114 13.94 -5.06 -10.87
C GLY A 114 12.99 -5.28 -9.69
N ILE A 115 12.91 -4.32 -8.76
CA ILE A 115 11.97 -4.31 -7.63
C ILE A 115 10.94 -3.19 -7.88
N MET A 116 9.67 -3.48 -7.60
CA MET A 116 8.62 -2.47 -7.78
C MET A 116 8.74 -1.39 -6.71
N ASP A 117 8.88 -0.13 -7.11
CA ASP A 117 8.84 1.04 -6.25
C ASP A 117 7.41 1.58 -6.12
N VAL A 118 7.18 2.48 -5.16
CA VAL A 118 5.87 3.09 -4.90
C VAL A 118 5.82 4.53 -5.39
N ILE A 119 4.75 4.88 -6.10
CA ILE A 119 4.33 6.26 -6.31
C ILE A 119 3.11 6.54 -5.43
N ALA A 120 3.26 7.47 -4.50
CA ALA A 120 2.19 7.95 -3.64
C ALA A 120 1.88 9.43 -3.92
N GLY A 121 0.64 9.71 -4.33
CA GLY A 121 0.10 11.05 -4.38
C GLY A 121 -0.50 11.41 -3.03
N ALA A 122 0.06 12.43 -2.37
CA ALA A 122 -0.36 12.89 -1.06
C ALA A 122 -0.67 14.39 -1.06
N SER A 123 -1.62 14.83 -0.24
CA SER A 123 -1.92 16.25 -0.04
C SER A 123 -2.74 16.45 1.23
N TYR A 124 -2.71 17.66 1.78
CA TYR A 124 -3.61 18.01 2.88
C TYR A 124 -5.00 18.28 2.33
N HIS A 125 -6.04 17.82 3.05
CA HIS A 125 -7.42 18.20 2.75
C HIS A 125 -7.82 19.49 3.49
N SER A 126 -7.02 20.54 3.31
CA SER A 126 -7.20 21.85 3.95
C SER A 126 -7.54 22.89 2.88
N THR A 127 -8.65 23.60 3.07
CA THR A 127 -9.30 24.48 2.07
C THR A 127 -8.55 25.77 1.73
N ASN A 128 -7.23 25.85 1.96
CA ASN A 128 -6.42 27.04 1.70
C ASN A 128 -4.91 26.74 1.53
N THR A 129 -4.52 25.47 1.40
CA THR A 129 -3.11 25.08 1.23
C THR A 129 -3.01 24.06 0.11
N PRO A 130 -2.91 24.51 -1.15
CA PRO A 130 -2.51 23.65 -2.25
C PRO A 130 -1.09 23.15 -1.96
N ASP A 131 -0.95 21.91 -1.53
CA ASP A 131 0.33 21.40 -1.04
C ASP A 131 0.65 19.98 -1.49
N GLY A 132 -0.10 19.47 -2.48
CA GLY A 132 0.06 18.12 -2.93
C GLY A 132 1.45 17.81 -3.47
N ARG A 133 1.90 16.61 -3.15
CA ARG A 133 3.20 16.05 -3.47
C ARG A 133 3.06 14.65 -4.04
N VAL A 134 3.89 14.35 -5.02
CA VAL A 134 4.12 12.99 -5.47
C VAL A 134 5.40 12.50 -4.84
N HIS A 135 5.32 11.39 -4.12
CA HIS A 135 6.44 10.71 -3.49
C HIS A 135 6.77 9.45 -4.29
N ALA A 136 8.03 9.31 -4.69
CA ALA A 136 8.58 8.04 -5.14
C ALA A 136 9.37 7.41 -4.01
N ILE A 137 9.03 6.20 -3.64
CA ILE A 137 9.57 5.47 -2.48
C ILE A 137 10.14 4.16 -3.00
N ASN A 138 11.39 3.89 -2.67
CA ASN A 138 12.06 2.68 -3.12
C ASN A 138 11.41 1.43 -2.50
N GLY A 139 11.11 0.45 -3.35
CA GLY A 139 10.39 -0.78 -2.97
C GLY A 139 11.15 -1.67 -2.00
N GLU A 140 12.48 -1.74 -2.10
CA GLU A 140 13.30 -2.59 -1.23
C GLU A 140 13.51 -1.96 0.15
N THR A 141 13.75 -0.64 0.19
CA THR A 141 14.27 0.04 1.39
C THR A 141 13.28 0.97 2.09
N GLY A 142 12.19 1.35 1.41
CA GLY A 142 11.27 2.38 1.89
C GLY A 142 11.86 3.79 1.93
N ILE A 143 12.99 4.04 1.26
CA ILE A 143 13.64 5.36 1.21
C ILE A 143 13.11 6.15 0.01
N ALA A 144 12.95 7.47 0.16
CA ALA A 144 12.54 8.32 -0.97
C ALA A 144 13.56 8.25 -2.12
N LEU A 145 13.09 7.89 -3.32
CA LEU A 145 13.82 8.11 -4.57
C LEU A 145 13.78 9.60 -4.93
N TRP A 146 12.58 10.21 -4.85
CA TRP A 146 12.36 11.63 -5.06
C TRP A 146 11.01 12.09 -4.51
N THR A 147 10.83 13.41 -4.41
CA THR A 147 9.54 14.02 -4.08
C THR A 147 9.33 15.24 -4.97
N TYR A 148 8.15 15.36 -5.56
CA TYR A 148 7.78 16.46 -6.44
C TYR A 148 6.59 17.23 -5.88
N TYR A 149 6.74 18.54 -5.71
CA TYR A 149 5.67 19.41 -5.23
C TYR A 149 4.82 19.90 -6.41
N ILE A 150 3.55 19.48 -6.44
CA ILE A 150 2.56 19.90 -7.43
C ILE A 150 1.90 21.22 -7.00
N GLY A 151 1.70 21.42 -5.69
CA GLY A 151 1.02 22.60 -5.18
C GLY A 151 -0.46 22.65 -5.57
N ALA A 152 -1.12 21.49 -5.61
CA ALA A 152 -2.56 21.32 -5.81
C ALA A 152 -2.98 20.01 -5.13
N THR A 153 -4.24 19.87 -4.72
CA THR A 153 -4.73 18.60 -4.13
C THR A 153 -4.68 17.50 -5.17
N ILE A 154 -4.09 16.36 -4.82
CA ILE A 154 -3.97 15.22 -5.74
C ILE A 154 -5.22 14.35 -5.64
N ASP A 155 -5.76 13.94 -6.78
CA ASP A 155 -6.86 12.97 -6.87
C ASP A 155 -6.41 11.60 -7.34
N GLY A 156 -5.39 11.55 -8.20
CA GLY A 156 -4.93 10.29 -8.80
C GLY A 156 -3.51 10.40 -9.30
N VAL A 157 -2.78 9.28 -9.22
CA VAL A 157 -1.48 9.08 -9.85
C VAL A 157 -1.52 7.81 -10.71
N THR A 158 -0.80 7.83 -11.83
CA THR A 158 -0.57 6.65 -12.67
C THR A 158 0.79 6.76 -13.31
N ILE A 159 1.32 5.63 -13.78
CA ILE A 159 2.67 5.53 -14.32
C ILE A 159 2.70 4.77 -15.63
N ALA A 160 3.58 5.16 -16.54
CA ALA A 160 3.88 4.51 -17.81
C ALA A 160 5.11 5.18 -18.44
N ASP A 161 5.75 4.56 -19.43
CA ASP A 161 6.64 5.30 -20.33
C ASP A 161 5.78 6.16 -21.27
N LEU A 162 5.75 7.47 -21.02
CA LEU A 162 4.96 8.45 -21.77
C LEU A 162 5.78 9.16 -22.84
N ASN A 163 7.11 9.07 -22.77
CA ASN A 163 8.02 9.85 -23.59
C ASN A 163 8.89 8.99 -24.56
N GLY A 164 8.92 7.67 -24.35
CA GLY A 164 9.62 6.68 -25.16
C GLY A 164 11.10 6.53 -24.82
N ASP A 165 11.53 6.85 -23.59
CA ASP A 165 12.92 6.72 -23.13
C ASP A 165 13.20 5.45 -22.35
N ASP A 166 12.23 4.52 -22.29
CA ASP A 166 12.29 3.27 -21.52
C ASP A 166 12.39 3.48 -19.98
N TYR A 167 12.15 4.70 -19.48
CA TYR A 167 11.99 4.98 -18.06
C TYR A 167 10.51 5.25 -17.73
N VAL A 168 10.12 4.88 -16.52
CA VAL A 168 8.74 5.09 -16.06
C VAL A 168 8.51 6.58 -15.77
N ASP A 169 7.54 7.18 -16.47
CA ASP A 169 7.02 8.51 -16.19
C ASP A 169 5.82 8.44 -15.23
N VAL A 170 5.50 9.59 -14.61
CA VAL A 170 4.36 9.74 -13.70
C VAL A 170 3.39 10.79 -14.24
N ALA A 171 2.11 10.43 -14.32
CA ALA A 171 1.00 11.35 -14.55
C ALA A 171 0.19 11.53 -13.26
N ALA A 172 -0.06 12.79 -12.88
CA ALA A 172 -0.85 13.14 -11.72
C ALA A 172 -2.08 13.98 -12.12
N ALA A 173 -3.24 13.62 -11.58
CA ALA A 173 -4.45 14.41 -11.65
C ALA A 173 -4.60 15.21 -10.35
N SER A 174 -4.80 16.52 -10.48
CA SER A 174 -4.94 17.43 -9.35
C SER A 174 -6.01 18.47 -9.60
N PHE A 175 -6.56 19.03 -8.52
CA PHE A 175 -7.44 20.18 -8.56
C PHE A 175 -6.94 21.26 -7.60
N ASP A 176 -7.18 22.51 -7.99
CA ASP A 176 -6.86 23.73 -7.23
C ASP A 176 -8.19 24.43 -6.98
N ASP A 177 -8.47 24.78 -5.72
CA ASP A 177 -9.73 25.34 -5.22
C ASP A 177 -9.81 26.87 -5.28
#